data_AF-A0A5R1NIC4-F1
#
_entry.id   AF-A0A5R1NIC4-F1
#
_cell.length_a   1.000
_cell.length_b   1.000
_cell.length_c   1.000
_cell.angle_alpha   90.00
_cell.angle_beta   90.00
_cell.angle_gamma   90.00
#
_symmetry.space_group_name_H-M   'P 1'
#
loop_
_entity.id
_entity.type
_entity.pdbx_description
1 polymer ?
#
loop_
_entity_poly.entity_id
_entity_poly.type
_entity_poly.pdbx_seq_one_letter_code
_entity_poly.pdbx_strand_id
1 'polypeptide(L)'
;MLTALATTLTLQPDFVYYRVDPLLGGVHVTYFVFHATAIVSVALVSNLVQEAISPLGITSRRRRATAAVAGAIILVQALLFFGGDWHLTSDIRQPFLARIDYALYAATTWLAMAYYSVSVASACLRDRRTQRRTITRIALGFVVFGCFWIMIYTAVSLASAAASVLLGGFVFQGWLLVLYQAALLAAPISLAVGLGLTAGADAIQVLRKTGRDRVLLWRITPLWGRLLDGSPELSIESDLSHAGLLLVRDPGAHLYRRYVEVRDSLLLDPGQYLTQAERILINTAEDHVRAGPATVPFSAPLASSETPDRIAHRD
;
A
#
# COMPACT_ATOMS: atom_id res chain seq x y z
N MET A 1 10.75 0.34 -1.39
CA MET A 1 9.72 1.18 -2.02
C MET A 1 10.09 2.65 -1.96
N LEU A 2 10.19 3.23 -0.76
CA LEU A 2 10.53 4.65 -0.59
C LEU A 2 11.85 5.02 -1.28
N THR A 3 12.85 4.14 -1.25
CA THR A 3 14.12 4.32 -1.97
C THR A 3 13.92 4.42 -3.47
N ALA A 4 13.27 3.44 -4.11
CA ALA A 4 13.02 3.45 -5.55
C ALA A 4 12.20 4.68 -5.99
N LEU A 5 11.17 5.04 -5.22
CA LEU A 5 10.34 6.21 -5.51
C LEU A 5 11.13 7.51 -5.36
N ALA A 6 11.90 7.65 -4.28
CA ALA A 6 12.77 8.80 -4.05
C ALA A 6 13.78 8.93 -5.19
N THR A 7 14.45 7.84 -5.57
CA THR A 7 15.41 7.83 -6.68
C THR A 7 14.75 8.26 -7.99
N THR A 8 13.56 7.73 -8.34
CA THR A 8 12.82 8.14 -9.54
C THR A 8 12.48 9.63 -9.51
N LEU A 9 11.94 10.14 -8.40
CA LEU A 9 11.54 11.54 -8.27
C LEU A 9 12.74 12.50 -8.22
N THR A 10 13.88 12.06 -7.67
CA THR A 10 15.11 12.84 -7.62
C THR A 10 15.81 12.90 -8.98
N LEU A 11 15.75 11.84 -9.79
CA LEU A 11 16.36 11.80 -11.12
C LEU A 11 15.48 12.42 -12.21
N GLN A 12 14.20 12.68 -11.94
CA GLN A 12 13.25 13.26 -12.90
C GLN A 12 13.60 14.69 -13.36
N PRO A 13 14.08 15.63 -12.50
CA PRO A 13 14.40 16.97 -12.93
C PRO A 13 15.64 17.01 -13.82
N ASP A 14 15.52 17.70 -14.96
CA ASP A 14 16.61 17.93 -15.92
C ASP A 14 17.91 18.40 -15.25
N PHE A 15 17.82 19.27 -14.25
CA PHE A 15 18.99 19.77 -13.54
C PHE A 15 19.80 18.66 -12.85
N VAL A 16 19.14 17.70 -12.21
CA VAL A 16 19.82 16.60 -11.51
C VAL A 16 20.47 15.67 -12.52
N TYR A 17 19.77 15.38 -13.61
CA TYR A 17 20.30 14.61 -14.72
C TYR A 17 21.62 15.19 -15.26
N TYR A 18 21.66 16.50 -15.59
CA TYR A 18 22.89 17.13 -16.13
C TYR A 18 24.07 17.17 -15.15
N ARG A 19 23.81 17.09 -13.85
CA ARG A 19 24.87 17.12 -12.85
C ARG A 19 25.39 15.73 -12.50
N VAL A 20 24.52 14.73 -12.51
CA VAL A 20 24.85 13.38 -12.06
C VAL A 20 25.29 12.48 -13.20
N ASP A 21 24.70 12.60 -14.39
CA ASP A 21 25.04 11.74 -15.53
C ASP A 21 26.50 11.85 -15.97
N PRO A 22 27.12 13.05 -16.06
CA PRO A 22 28.54 13.17 -16.38
C PRO A 22 29.46 12.53 -15.35
N LEU A 23 29.07 12.51 -14.07
CA LEU A 23 29.84 11.86 -13.00
C LEU A 23 29.82 10.33 -13.12
N LEU A 24 28.81 9.78 -13.80
CA LEU A 24 28.66 8.35 -14.07
C LEU A 24 29.17 7.95 -15.47
N GLY A 25 29.95 8.82 -16.11
CA GLY A 25 30.56 8.57 -17.42
C GLY A 25 29.84 9.24 -18.60
N GLY A 26 28.73 9.95 -18.37
CA GLY A 26 28.04 10.73 -19.42
C GLY A 26 27.36 9.89 -20.49
N VAL A 27 27.10 8.61 -20.21
CA VAL A 27 26.51 7.64 -21.14
C VAL A 27 25.02 7.39 -20.86
N HIS A 28 24.36 8.36 -20.22
CA HIS A 28 22.92 8.30 -19.94
C HIS A 28 22.52 7.17 -18.99
N VAL A 29 23.44 6.76 -18.13
CA VAL A 29 23.23 5.74 -17.08
C VAL A 29 22.14 6.17 -16.11
N THR A 30 22.06 7.47 -15.79
CA THR A 30 21.00 8.00 -14.93
C THR A 30 19.61 7.83 -15.54
N TYR A 31 19.50 7.88 -16.88
CA TYR A 31 18.26 7.65 -17.61
C TYR A 31 17.81 6.19 -17.48
N PHE A 32 18.74 5.24 -17.62
CA PHE A 32 18.47 3.83 -17.37
C PHE A 32 17.99 3.58 -15.94
N VAL A 33 18.71 4.13 -14.95
CA VAL A 33 18.34 3.99 -13.53
C VAL A 33 16.94 4.56 -13.28
N PHE A 34 16.62 5.74 -13.83
CA PHE A 34 15.30 6.35 -13.70
C PHE A 34 14.18 5.43 -14.21
N HIS A 35 14.33 4.86 -15.42
CA HIS A 35 13.31 3.99 -16.00
C HIS A 35 13.17 2.67 -15.22
N ALA A 36 14.29 2.05 -14.83
CA ALA A 36 14.28 0.84 -14.02
C ALA A 36 13.62 1.08 -12.66
N THR A 37 13.95 2.16 -11.96
CA THR A 37 13.34 2.50 -10.67
C THR A 37 11.87 2.92 -10.82
N ALA A 38 11.48 3.51 -11.94
CA ALA A 38 10.08 3.81 -12.25
C ALA A 38 9.26 2.51 -12.39
N ILE A 39 9.75 1.52 -13.13
CA ILE A 39 9.10 0.20 -13.27
C ILE A 39 8.96 -0.48 -11.90
N VAL A 40 10.03 -0.49 -11.10
CA VAL A 40 9.99 -1.02 -9.72
C VAL A 40 8.96 -0.28 -8.87
N SER A 41 8.94 1.06 -8.94
CA SER A 41 8.01 1.88 -8.16
C SER A 41 6.56 1.58 -8.52
N VAL A 42 6.23 1.52 -9.81
CA VAL A 42 4.87 1.21 -10.28
C VAL A 42 4.47 -0.21 -9.90
N ALA A 43 5.38 -1.19 -9.99
CA ALA A 43 5.12 -2.56 -9.56
C ALA A 43 4.83 -2.67 -8.04
N LEU A 44 5.60 -1.94 -7.23
CA LEU A 44 5.40 -1.89 -5.77
C LEU A 44 4.09 -1.20 -5.40
N VAL A 45 3.77 -0.06 -6.04
CA VAL A 45 2.49 0.63 -5.87
C VAL A 45 1.34 -0.29 -6.28
N SER A 46 1.46 -1.01 -7.39
CA SER A 46 0.45 -1.98 -7.83
C SER A 46 0.19 -3.06 -6.78
N ASN A 47 1.24 -3.61 -6.17
CA ASN A 47 1.10 -4.58 -5.07
C ASN A 47 0.43 -3.95 -3.84
N LEU A 48 0.83 -2.73 -3.44
CA LEU A 48 0.21 -2.05 -2.29
C LEU A 48 -1.27 -1.78 -2.49
N VAL A 49 -1.67 -1.29 -3.66
CA VAL A 49 -3.07 -1.03 -3.97
C VAL A 49 -3.87 -2.32 -3.95
N GLN A 50 -3.30 -3.41 -4.47
CA GLN A 50 -3.97 -4.71 -4.45
C GLN A 50 -4.04 -5.31 -3.03
N GLU A 51 -3.01 -5.12 -2.21
CA GLU A 51 -2.99 -5.53 -0.79
C GLU A 51 -4.08 -4.78 -0.01
N ALA A 52 -4.17 -3.46 -0.19
CA ALA A 52 -5.16 -2.61 0.48
C ALA A 52 -6.62 -2.96 0.10
N ILE A 53 -6.82 -3.50 -1.11
CA ILE A 53 -8.14 -3.83 -1.64
C ILE A 53 -8.54 -5.29 -1.36
N SER A 54 -7.58 -6.18 -1.09
CA SER A 54 -7.88 -7.61 -0.93
C SER A 54 -8.21 -7.94 0.54
N PRO A 55 -9.37 -8.56 0.82
CA PRO A 55 -9.77 -8.91 2.20
C PRO A 55 -8.86 -9.96 2.85
N LEU A 56 -8.11 -10.74 2.05
CA LEU A 56 -7.16 -11.77 2.51
C LEU A 56 -5.70 -11.39 2.23
N GLY A 57 -5.44 -10.14 1.81
CA GLY A 57 -4.13 -9.71 1.33
C GLY A 57 -3.74 -10.35 -0.01
N ILE A 58 -2.55 -10.02 -0.51
CA ILE A 58 -2.03 -10.63 -1.74
C ILE A 58 -1.29 -11.94 -1.45
N THR A 59 -1.54 -12.97 -2.26
CA THR A 59 -0.79 -14.23 -2.14
C THR A 59 0.70 -14.03 -2.46
N SER A 60 1.57 -14.75 -1.75
CA SER A 60 3.02 -14.72 -1.98
C SER A 60 3.39 -15.03 -3.44
N ARG A 61 2.62 -15.91 -4.09
CA ARG A 61 2.73 -16.25 -5.52
C ARG A 61 2.51 -15.06 -6.42
N ARG A 62 1.49 -14.22 -6.15
CA ARG A 62 1.21 -13.02 -6.95
C ARG A 62 2.29 -11.96 -6.77
N ARG A 63 2.76 -11.74 -5.54
CA ARG A 63 3.88 -10.82 -5.27
C ARG A 63 5.15 -11.22 -6.03
N ARG A 64 5.46 -12.53 -6.05
CA ARG A 64 6.57 -13.09 -6.85
C ARG A 64 6.33 -12.92 -8.35
N ALA A 65 5.11 -13.13 -8.84
CA ALA A 65 4.79 -12.91 -10.25
C ALA A 65 4.96 -11.44 -10.66
N THR A 66 4.45 -10.48 -9.88
CA THR A 66 4.67 -9.04 -10.12
C THR A 66 6.17 -8.71 -10.16
N ALA A 67 6.94 -9.24 -9.21
CA ALA A 67 8.39 -9.02 -9.16
C ALA A 67 9.11 -9.67 -10.36
N ALA A 68 8.71 -10.87 -10.77
CA ALA A 68 9.27 -11.56 -11.93
C ALA A 68 8.96 -10.82 -13.24
N VAL A 69 7.74 -10.30 -13.40
CA VAL A 69 7.37 -9.48 -14.56
C VAL A 69 8.16 -8.17 -14.58
N ALA A 70 8.26 -7.46 -13.45
CA ALA A 70 9.09 -6.26 -13.36
C ALA A 70 10.56 -6.56 -13.70
N GLY A 71 11.12 -7.64 -13.13
CA GLY A 71 12.50 -8.06 -13.39
C GLY A 71 12.73 -8.45 -14.85
N ALA A 72 11.79 -9.15 -15.49
CA ALA A 72 11.86 -9.50 -16.90
C ALA A 72 11.83 -8.26 -17.80
N ILE A 73 10.98 -7.28 -17.51
CA ILE A 73 10.93 -6.01 -18.25
C ILE A 73 12.24 -5.25 -18.09
N ILE A 74 12.77 -5.15 -16.87
CA ILE A 74 14.05 -4.47 -16.59
C ILE A 74 15.22 -5.19 -17.29
N LEU A 75 15.19 -6.52 -17.36
CA LEU A 75 16.20 -7.30 -18.09
C LEU A 75 16.15 -6.99 -19.59
N VAL A 76 14.96 -6.99 -20.20
CA VAL A 76 14.79 -6.59 -21.61
C VAL A 76 15.26 -5.16 -21.82
N GLN A 77 14.93 -4.26 -20.90
CA GLN A 77 15.36 -2.87 -20.94
C GLN A 77 16.89 -2.73 -20.86
N ALA A 78 17.57 -3.53 -20.02
CA ALA A 78 19.02 -3.55 -19.95
C ALA A 78 19.65 -4.06 -21.25
N LEU A 79 19.09 -5.12 -21.85
CA LEU A 79 19.56 -5.63 -23.14
C LEU A 79 19.42 -4.59 -24.26
N LEU A 80 18.30 -3.85 -24.30
CA LEU A 80 18.07 -2.79 -25.28
C LEU A 80 18.93 -1.54 -25.02
N PHE A 81 19.26 -1.27 -23.77
CA PHE A 81 20.13 -0.15 -23.39
C PHE A 81 21.59 -0.42 -23.78
N PHE A 82 22.15 -1.55 -23.33
CA PHE A 82 23.55 -1.90 -23.60
C PHE A 82 23.78 -2.40 -25.02
N GLY A 83 22.74 -2.88 -25.71
CA GLY A 83 22.82 -3.36 -27.09
C GLY A 83 22.62 -2.29 -28.16
N GLY A 84 22.22 -1.06 -27.80
CA GLY A 84 21.94 0.00 -28.77
C GLY A 84 22.87 1.21 -28.61
N ASP A 85 23.36 1.79 -29.71
CA ASP A 85 24.36 2.88 -29.67
C ASP A 85 23.77 4.27 -29.35
N TRP A 86 22.45 4.38 -29.17
CA TRP A 86 21.76 5.65 -28.94
C TRP A 86 22.22 6.36 -27.65
N HIS A 87 22.55 5.59 -26.61
CA HIS A 87 23.01 6.08 -25.32
C HIS A 87 24.38 6.81 -25.37
N LEU A 88 25.15 6.63 -26.46
CA LEU A 88 26.48 7.23 -26.64
C LEU A 88 26.48 8.45 -27.56
N THR A 89 25.46 8.60 -28.42
CA THR A 89 25.56 9.44 -29.63
C THR A 89 24.48 10.50 -29.74
N SER A 90 23.41 10.42 -28.96
CA SER A 90 22.18 11.20 -29.20
C SER A 90 21.81 12.07 -28.00
N ASP A 91 21.47 13.34 -28.24
CA ASP A 91 20.90 14.20 -27.20
C ASP A 91 19.47 13.73 -26.89
N ILE A 92 19.29 13.04 -25.76
CA ILE A 92 18.01 12.47 -25.30
C ILE A 92 16.94 13.57 -25.08
N ARG A 93 17.31 14.86 -25.14
CA ARG A 93 16.37 16.00 -25.09
C ARG A 93 15.30 15.99 -26.18
N GLN A 94 15.52 15.30 -27.30
CA GLN A 94 14.45 15.14 -28.28
C GLN A 94 13.45 14.09 -27.78
N PRO A 95 12.17 14.47 -27.52
CA PRO A 95 11.20 13.59 -26.87
C PRO A 95 10.97 12.27 -27.64
N PHE A 96 11.26 12.25 -28.93
CA PHE A 96 11.28 11.05 -29.77
C PHE A 96 12.46 11.12 -30.74
N LEU A 97 13.56 10.46 -30.37
CA LEU A 97 14.62 10.18 -31.33
C LEU A 97 14.03 9.31 -32.43
N ALA A 98 14.23 9.68 -33.70
CA ALA A 98 13.81 8.89 -34.86
C ALA A 98 14.72 7.66 -35.06
N ARG A 99 14.91 6.87 -33.99
CA ARG A 99 15.71 5.65 -33.97
C ARG A 99 14.92 4.51 -33.34
N ILE A 100 14.97 3.36 -33.99
CA ILE A 100 14.19 2.18 -33.59
C ILE A 100 14.69 1.56 -32.28
N ASP A 101 15.99 1.64 -31.99
CA ASP A 101 16.61 1.16 -30.76
C ASP A 101 16.11 1.93 -29.52
N TYR A 102 16.07 3.26 -29.59
CA TYR A 102 15.47 4.10 -28.55
C TYR A 102 13.95 3.86 -28.42
N ALA A 103 13.22 3.77 -29.53
CA ALA A 103 11.78 3.55 -29.51
C ALA A 103 11.41 2.22 -28.83
N LEU A 104 12.15 1.14 -29.14
CA LEU A 104 11.98 -0.16 -28.50
C LEU A 104 12.30 -0.10 -27.00
N TYR A 105 13.39 0.58 -26.62
CA TYR A 105 13.75 0.81 -25.22
C TYR A 105 12.63 1.55 -24.47
N ALA A 106 12.18 2.70 -24.97
CA ALA A 106 11.16 3.52 -24.32
C ALA A 106 9.80 2.82 -24.23
N ALA A 107 9.45 2.03 -25.25
CA ALA A 107 8.24 1.22 -25.27
C ALA A 107 8.17 0.24 -24.09
N THR A 108 9.29 -0.28 -23.59
CA THR A 108 9.28 -1.20 -22.43
C THR A 108 8.68 -0.53 -21.18
N THR A 109 9.07 0.71 -20.88
CA THR A 109 8.54 1.45 -19.74
C THR A 109 7.05 1.77 -19.91
N TRP A 110 6.64 2.22 -21.10
CA TRP A 110 5.23 2.52 -21.37
C TRP A 110 4.37 1.27 -21.27
N LEU A 111 4.80 0.15 -21.85
CA LEU A 111 4.09 -1.12 -21.74
C LEU A 111 4.01 -1.62 -20.29
N ALA A 112 5.06 -1.43 -19.50
CA ALA A 112 5.04 -1.75 -18.07
C ALA A 112 3.99 -0.90 -17.32
N MET A 113 3.98 0.40 -17.56
CA MET A 113 2.98 1.32 -16.98
C MET A 113 1.57 0.89 -17.36
N ALA A 114 1.30 0.63 -18.64
CA ALA A 114 0.00 0.18 -19.12
C ALA A 114 -0.43 -1.15 -18.46
N TYR A 115 0.46 -2.14 -18.40
CA TYR A 115 0.19 -3.42 -17.77
C TYR A 115 -0.21 -3.26 -16.29
N TYR A 116 0.57 -2.52 -15.51
CA TYR A 116 0.28 -2.31 -14.09
C TYR A 116 -0.98 -1.45 -13.88
N SER A 117 -1.21 -0.44 -14.72
CA SER A 117 -2.42 0.38 -14.69
C SER A 117 -3.68 -0.45 -14.97
N VAL A 118 -3.65 -1.36 -15.94
CA VAL A 118 -4.77 -2.28 -16.21
C VAL A 118 -4.99 -3.22 -15.02
N SER A 119 -3.93 -3.78 -14.45
CA SER A 119 -4.04 -4.65 -13.26
C SER A 119 -4.68 -3.90 -12.08
N VAL A 120 -4.21 -2.70 -11.77
CA VAL A 120 -4.76 -1.85 -10.69
C VAL A 120 -6.20 -1.46 -10.98
N ALA A 121 -6.49 -0.92 -12.18
CA ALA A 121 -7.83 -0.51 -12.56
C ALA A 121 -8.83 -1.66 -12.46
N SER A 122 -8.45 -2.86 -12.92
CA SER A 122 -9.30 -4.05 -12.83
C SER A 122 -9.61 -4.45 -11.38
N ALA A 123 -8.62 -4.36 -10.48
CA ALA A 123 -8.80 -4.63 -9.06
C ALA A 123 -9.72 -3.58 -8.41
N CYS A 124 -9.46 -2.29 -8.66
CA CYS A 124 -10.28 -1.19 -8.15
C CYS A 124 -11.72 -1.23 -8.66
N LEU A 125 -11.95 -1.59 -9.93
CA LEU A 125 -13.30 -1.72 -10.49
C LEU A 125 -14.08 -2.89 -9.87
N ARG A 126 -13.41 -4.02 -9.62
CA ARG A 126 -14.03 -5.17 -8.94
C ARG A 126 -14.43 -4.80 -7.52
N ASP A 127 -13.53 -4.18 -6.77
CA ASP A 127 -13.81 -3.79 -5.38
C ASP A 127 -14.83 -2.65 -5.27
N ARG A 128 -14.82 -1.69 -6.20
CA ARG A 128 -15.81 -0.60 -6.22
C ARG A 128 -17.26 -1.10 -6.28
N ARG A 129 -17.50 -2.30 -6.82
CA ARG A 129 -18.83 -2.95 -6.86
C ARG A 129 -19.23 -3.56 -5.51
N THR A 130 -18.27 -3.99 -4.70
CA THR A 130 -18.51 -4.63 -3.40
C THR A 130 -18.52 -3.61 -2.25
N GLN A 131 -17.88 -2.46 -2.42
CA GLN A 131 -17.79 -1.44 -1.39
C GLN A 131 -19.13 -0.74 -1.10
N ARG A 132 -19.52 -0.69 0.19
CA ARG A 132 -20.71 0.03 0.67
C ARG A 132 -20.45 1.51 0.96
N ARG A 133 -19.19 1.90 1.23
CA ARG A 133 -18.81 3.27 1.62
C ARG A 133 -18.61 4.16 0.40
N THR A 134 -19.39 5.24 0.30
CA THR A 134 -19.33 6.19 -0.82
C THR A 134 -17.96 6.83 -0.99
N ILE A 135 -17.29 7.19 0.12
CA ILE A 135 -15.94 7.79 0.10
C ILE A 135 -14.94 6.84 -0.57
N THR A 136 -14.91 5.56 -0.16
CA THR A 136 -14.06 4.53 -0.76
C THR A 136 -14.39 4.32 -2.25
N ARG A 137 -15.67 4.34 -2.63
CA ARG A 137 -16.08 4.23 -4.04
C ARG A 137 -15.59 5.40 -4.90
N ILE A 138 -15.63 6.62 -4.36
CA ILE A 138 -15.10 7.82 -5.04
C ILE A 138 -13.58 7.72 -5.16
N ALA A 139 -12.90 7.35 -4.07
CA ALA A 139 -11.45 7.17 -4.05
C ALA A 139 -10.97 6.15 -5.09
N LEU A 140 -11.59 4.97 -5.16
CA LEU A 140 -11.34 3.96 -6.20
C LEU A 140 -11.67 4.48 -7.60
N GLY A 141 -12.68 5.33 -7.73
CA GLY A 141 -13.01 6.01 -8.98
C GLY A 141 -11.87 6.91 -9.48
N PHE A 142 -11.28 7.71 -8.61
CA PHE A 142 -10.10 8.52 -8.91
C PHE A 142 -8.88 7.68 -9.29
N VAL A 143 -8.66 6.54 -8.61
CA VAL A 143 -7.56 5.63 -8.97
C VAL A 143 -7.75 5.05 -10.37
N VAL A 144 -8.97 4.60 -10.71
CA VAL A 144 -9.29 4.10 -12.06
C VAL A 144 -9.15 5.20 -13.10
N PHE A 145 -9.59 6.42 -12.79
CA PHE A 145 -9.44 7.57 -13.67
C PHE A 145 -7.96 7.93 -13.91
N GLY A 146 -7.12 7.86 -12.89
CA GLY A 146 -5.67 8.01 -13.04
C GLY A 146 -5.06 6.92 -13.93
N CYS A 147 -5.47 5.66 -13.76
CA CYS A 147 -5.03 4.57 -14.63
C CYS A 147 -5.47 4.78 -16.09
N PHE A 148 -6.66 5.34 -16.32
CA PHE A 148 -7.12 5.70 -17.66
C PHE A 148 -6.22 6.75 -18.32
N TRP A 149 -5.82 7.80 -17.60
CA TRP A 149 -4.86 8.78 -18.12
C TRP A 149 -3.48 8.18 -18.42
N ILE A 150 -3.01 7.21 -17.62
CA ILE A 150 -1.78 6.48 -17.92
C ILE A 150 -1.91 5.69 -19.23
N MET A 151 -3.08 5.10 -19.49
CA MET A 151 -3.33 4.41 -20.76
C MET A 151 -3.33 5.38 -21.95
N ILE A 152 -3.94 6.56 -21.81
CA ILE A 152 -3.88 7.62 -22.84
C ILE A 152 -2.42 8.02 -23.08
N TYR A 153 -1.67 8.31 -22.02
CA TYR A 153 -0.26 8.67 -22.09
C TYR A 153 0.58 7.62 -22.82
N THR A 154 0.37 6.34 -22.48
CA THR A 154 1.03 5.20 -23.12
C THR A 154 0.69 5.14 -24.60
N ALA A 155 -0.60 5.21 -24.95
CA ALA A 155 -1.04 5.11 -26.34
C ALA A 155 -0.49 6.23 -27.22
N VAL A 156 -0.54 7.47 -26.72
CA VAL A 156 0.02 8.64 -27.41
C VAL A 156 1.53 8.49 -27.56
N SER A 157 2.25 8.12 -26.50
CA SER A 157 3.71 7.95 -26.55
C SER A 157 4.14 6.87 -27.55
N LEU A 158 3.43 5.73 -27.56
CA LEU A 158 3.74 4.62 -28.46
C LEU A 158 3.43 4.99 -29.93
N ALA A 159 2.31 5.65 -30.18
CA ALA A 159 1.95 6.13 -31.51
C ALA A 159 2.95 7.17 -32.02
N SER A 160 3.39 8.09 -31.16
CA SER A 160 4.40 9.10 -31.50
C SER A 160 5.78 8.49 -31.75
N ALA A 161 6.18 7.47 -30.99
CA ALA A 161 7.43 6.74 -31.25
C ALA A 161 7.38 6.01 -32.59
N ALA A 162 6.28 5.31 -32.88
CA ALA A 162 6.08 4.64 -34.17
C ALA A 162 6.09 5.63 -35.34
N ALA A 163 5.38 6.75 -35.21
CA ALA A 163 5.37 7.81 -36.21
C ALA A 163 6.76 8.43 -36.44
N SER A 164 7.54 8.65 -35.38
CA SER A 164 8.89 9.20 -35.48
C SER A 164 9.84 8.30 -36.26
N VAL A 165 9.74 6.98 -36.04
CA VAL A 165 10.55 5.98 -36.75
C VAL A 165 10.12 5.85 -38.22
N LEU A 166 8.81 5.88 -38.49
CA LEU A 166 8.28 5.69 -39.84
C LEU A 166 8.41 6.94 -40.73
N LEU A 167 8.31 8.14 -40.15
CA LEU A 167 8.22 9.41 -40.89
C LEU A 167 9.52 10.23 -40.84
N GLY A 168 10.57 9.74 -40.17
CA GLY A 168 11.88 10.42 -40.13
C GLY A 168 11.93 11.65 -39.22
N GLY A 169 11.04 11.70 -38.21
CA GLY A 169 10.93 12.81 -37.26
C GLY A 169 9.48 13.27 -37.11
N PHE A 170 8.92 13.13 -35.90
CA PHE A 170 7.58 13.59 -35.57
C PHE A 170 7.65 14.72 -34.55
N VAL A 171 7.11 15.88 -34.88
CA VAL A 171 7.02 17.01 -33.96
C VAL A 171 5.65 17.03 -33.31
N PHE A 172 5.64 16.97 -31.99
CA PHE A 172 4.44 17.10 -31.16
C PHE A 172 3.77 18.47 -31.39
N GLN A 173 2.64 18.50 -32.08
CA GLN A 173 1.89 19.73 -32.34
C GLN A 173 0.38 19.57 -32.16
N GLY A 174 -0.28 20.67 -31.84
CA GLY A 174 -1.73 20.74 -31.73
C GLY A 174 -2.32 19.93 -30.57
N TRP A 175 -3.44 19.26 -30.83
CA TRP A 175 -4.24 18.57 -29.80
C TRP A 175 -3.51 17.38 -29.15
N LEU A 176 -2.57 16.74 -29.86
CA LEU A 176 -1.78 15.63 -29.31
C LEU A 176 -0.93 16.08 -28.12
N LEU A 177 -0.30 17.26 -28.24
CA LEU A 177 0.52 17.85 -27.17
C LEU A 177 -0.33 18.17 -25.94
N VAL A 178 -1.51 18.77 -26.17
CA VAL A 178 -2.46 19.07 -25.08
C VAL A 178 -2.88 17.78 -24.39
N LEU A 179 -3.21 16.73 -25.13
CA LEU A 179 -3.63 15.45 -24.57
C LEU A 179 -2.49 14.77 -23.79
N TYR A 180 -1.27 14.82 -24.31
CA TYR A 180 -0.08 14.30 -23.62
C TYR A 180 0.19 15.02 -22.30
N GLN A 181 0.19 16.35 -22.30
CA GLN A 181 0.40 17.16 -21.10
C GLN A 181 -0.73 16.98 -20.09
N ALA A 182 -1.97 16.92 -20.57
CA ALA A 182 -3.13 16.63 -19.73
C ALA A 182 -3.00 15.25 -19.07
N ALA A 183 -2.58 14.22 -19.80
CA ALA A 183 -2.36 12.88 -19.24
C ALA A 183 -1.24 12.87 -18.20
N LEU A 184 -0.14 13.57 -18.48
CA LEU A 184 1.03 13.67 -17.59
C LEU A 184 0.69 14.34 -16.24
N LEU A 185 -0.26 15.27 -16.23
CA LEU A 185 -0.72 15.94 -15.00
C LEU A 185 -1.90 15.21 -14.34
N ALA A 186 -2.90 14.80 -15.13
CA ALA A 186 -4.13 14.22 -14.60
C ALA A 186 -3.90 12.84 -13.98
N ALA A 187 -2.99 12.02 -14.53
CA ALA A 187 -2.65 10.72 -13.97
C ALA A 187 -2.14 10.82 -12.51
N PRO A 188 -1.03 11.52 -12.20
CA PRO A 188 -0.51 11.58 -10.84
C PRO A 188 -1.47 12.29 -9.88
N ILE A 189 -2.16 13.36 -10.30
CA ILE A 189 -3.14 14.06 -9.45
C ILE A 189 -4.28 13.12 -9.07
N SER A 190 -4.86 12.40 -10.04
CA SER A 190 -5.98 11.48 -9.79
C SER A 190 -5.56 10.33 -8.89
N LEU A 191 -4.35 9.77 -9.10
CA LEU A 191 -3.81 8.73 -8.23
C LEU A 191 -3.55 9.24 -6.81
N ALA A 192 -2.95 10.42 -6.66
CA ALA A 192 -2.69 11.03 -5.35
C ALA A 192 -3.98 11.30 -4.58
N VAL A 193 -5.00 11.85 -5.24
CA VAL A 193 -6.32 12.09 -4.64
C VAL A 193 -6.99 10.77 -4.26
N GLY A 194 -7.02 9.78 -5.15
CA GLY A 194 -7.66 8.50 -4.88
C GLY A 194 -6.99 7.71 -3.74
N LEU A 195 -5.66 7.62 -3.74
CA LEU A 195 -4.91 6.96 -2.68
C LEU A 195 -4.99 7.74 -1.35
N GLY A 196 -4.90 9.07 -1.41
CA GLY A 196 -4.99 9.94 -0.25
C GLY A 196 -6.37 9.89 0.42
N LEU A 197 -7.46 9.86 -0.35
CA LEU A 197 -8.81 9.71 0.18
C LEU A 197 -9.01 8.36 0.88
N THR A 198 -8.46 7.29 0.30
CA THR A 198 -8.54 5.94 0.90
C THR A 198 -7.78 5.90 2.22
N ALA A 199 -6.51 6.31 2.21
CA ALA A 199 -5.66 6.35 3.40
C ALA A 199 -6.23 7.28 4.49
N GLY A 200 -6.79 8.43 4.09
CA GLY A 200 -7.41 9.38 5.01
C GLY A 200 -8.67 8.81 5.67
N ALA A 201 -9.53 8.12 4.91
CA ALA A 201 -10.73 7.49 5.45
C ALA A 201 -10.40 6.41 6.48
N ASP A 202 -9.38 5.59 6.21
CA ASP A 202 -8.92 4.54 7.12
C ASP A 202 -8.23 5.14 8.36
N ALA A 203 -7.36 6.14 8.17
CA ALA A 203 -6.70 6.84 9.26
C ALA A 203 -7.71 7.49 10.22
N ILE A 204 -8.78 8.12 9.71
CA ILE A 204 -9.83 8.71 10.53
C ILE A 204 -10.55 7.64 11.35
N GLN A 205 -10.80 6.45 10.78
CA GLN A 205 -11.47 5.37 11.51
C GLN A 205 -10.60 4.78 12.60
N VAL A 206 -9.33 4.53 12.29
CA VAL A 206 -8.34 4.08 13.26
C VAL A 206 -8.20 5.11 14.37
N LEU A 207 -8.13 6.40 14.04
CA LEU A 207 -8.00 7.48 15.02
C LEU A 207 -9.26 7.60 15.89
N ARG A 208 -10.46 7.50 15.30
CA ARG A 208 -11.73 7.48 16.04
C ARG A 208 -11.82 6.28 16.98
N LYS A 209 -11.45 5.09 16.52
CA LYS A 209 -11.41 3.88 17.34
C LYS A 209 -10.42 4.04 18.49
N THR A 210 -9.17 4.37 18.18
CA THR A 210 -8.10 4.57 19.15
C THR A 210 -8.46 5.65 20.18
N GLY A 211 -9.07 6.74 19.75
CA GLY A 211 -9.57 7.79 20.65
C GLY A 211 -10.67 7.30 21.56
N ARG A 212 -11.63 6.52 21.04
CA ARG A 212 -12.71 5.92 21.83
C ARG A 212 -12.18 4.86 22.81
N ASP A 213 -11.23 4.03 22.38
CA ASP A 213 -10.52 3.06 23.23
C ASP A 213 -9.86 3.79 24.41
N ARG A 214 -9.14 4.90 24.16
CA ARG A 214 -8.51 5.72 25.21
C ARG A 214 -9.51 6.36 26.16
N VAL A 215 -10.62 6.90 25.65
CA VAL A 215 -11.66 7.50 26.50
C VAL A 215 -12.31 6.46 27.40
N LEU A 216 -12.63 5.29 26.87
CA LEU A 216 -13.21 4.19 27.66
C LEU A 216 -12.19 3.64 28.66
N LEU A 217 -10.94 3.47 28.25
CA LEU A 217 -9.86 3.04 29.14
C LEU A 217 -9.68 4.02 30.30
N TRP A 218 -9.63 5.32 30.02
CA TRP A 218 -9.52 6.34 31.05
C TRP A 218 -10.70 6.33 32.03
N ARG A 219 -11.92 6.15 31.53
CA ARG A 219 -13.13 6.09 32.36
C ARG A 219 -13.26 4.81 33.19
N ILE A 220 -12.82 3.66 32.68
CA ILE A 220 -12.93 2.37 33.40
C ILE A 220 -11.83 2.20 34.45
N THR A 221 -10.70 2.87 34.29
CA THR A 221 -9.56 2.82 35.23
C THR A 221 -9.91 3.10 36.71
N PRO A 222 -10.62 4.19 37.07
CA PRO A 222 -10.91 4.46 38.48
C PRO A 222 -11.86 3.41 39.07
N LEU A 223 -12.79 2.88 38.27
CA LEU A 223 -13.68 1.78 38.66
C LEU A 223 -12.88 0.50 38.88
N TRP A 224 -12.00 0.16 37.93
CA TRP A 224 -11.08 -0.97 38.01
C TRP A 224 -10.26 -0.94 39.30
N GLY A 225 -9.64 0.20 39.62
CA GLY A 225 -8.86 0.34 40.86
C GLY A 225 -9.70 0.06 42.10
N ARG A 226 -10.88 0.69 42.20
CA ARG A 226 -11.78 0.49 43.34
C ARG A 226 -12.26 -0.96 43.50
N LEU A 227 -12.56 -1.66 42.40
CA LEU A 227 -13.07 -3.03 42.45
C LEU A 227 -11.95 -4.05 42.75
N LEU A 228 -10.71 -3.74 42.34
CA LEU A 228 -9.54 -4.59 42.57
C LEU A 228 -8.81 -4.32 43.88
N ASP A 229 -9.10 -3.22 44.58
CA ASP A 229 -8.56 -2.95 45.93
C ASP A 229 -8.82 -4.13 46.89
N GLY A 230 -9.95 -4.84 46.74
CA GLY A 230 -10.29 -6.03 47.52
C GLY A 230 -9.68 -7.34 47.02
N SER A 231 -9.05 -7.36 45.85
CA SER A 231 -8.48 -8.57 45.25
C SER A 231 -7.30 -8.23 44.31
N PRO A 232 -6.19 -7.70 44.86
CA PRO A 232 -5.07 -7.19 44.06
C PRO A 232 -4.37 -8.27 43.22
N GLU A 233 -4.54 -9.55 43.57
CA GLU A 233 -3.96 -10.70 42.87
C GLU A 233 -4.50 -10.89 41.44
N LEU A 234 -5.63 -10.27 41.10
CA LEU A 234 -6.22 -10.31 39.76
C LEU A 234 -5.65 -9.24 38.81
N SER A 235 -4.88 -8.28 39.32
CA SER A 235 -4.31 -7.19 38.53
C SER A 235 -2.98 -7.60 37.91
N ILE A 236 -2.92 -7.67 36.57
CA ILE A 236 -1.68 -7.94 35.84
C ILE A 236 -0.96 -6.63 35.45
N GLU A 237 -1.66 -5.48 35.52
CA GLU A 237 -1.17 -4.17 35.05
C GLU A 237 -1.20 -3.07 36.14
N SER A 238 -0.87 -3.44 37.39
CA SER A 238 -0.82 -2.52 38.54
C SER A 238 0.08 -1.29 38.35
N ASP A 239 1.08 -1.39 37.46
CA ASP A 239 2.14 -0.37 37.34
C ASP A 239 1.81 0.77 36.38
N LEU A 240 0.68 0.70 35.65
CA LEU A 240 0.29 1.76 34.71
C LEU A 240 -0.46 2.90 35.39
N SER A 241 0.26 4.02 35.58
CA SER A 241 -0.32 5.27 36.08
C SER A 241 -1.43 5.82 35.16
N HIS A 242 -2.34 6.59 35.75
CA HIS A 242 -3.45 7.23 35.02
C HIS A 242 -3.01 8.07 33.82
N ALA A 243 -1.88 8.78 33.95
CA ALA A 243 -1.29 9.56 32.87
C ALA A 243 -0.59 8.68 31.82
N GLY A 244 0.01 7.57 32.26
CA GLY A 244 0.62 6.57 31.38
C GLY A 244 -0.37 6.02 30.36
N LEU A 245 -1.60 5.73 30.78
CA LEU A 245 -2.68 5.17 29.94
C LEU A 245 -3.05 6.02 28.72
N LEU A 246 -2.83 7.34 28.76
CA LEU A 246 -3.07 8.23 27.62
C LEU A 246 -2.02 8.04 26.51
N LEU A 247 -0.82 7.57 26.88
CA LEU A 247 0.35 7.40 26.01
C LEU A 247 0.62 5.94 25.66
N VAL A 248 -0.16 5.00 26.19
CA VAL A 248 -0.01 3.57 25.95
C VAL A 248 -0.15 3.22 24.47
N ARG A 249 0.73 2.30 24.05
CA ARG A 249 0.70 1.67 22.73
C ARG A 249 -0.39 0.59 22.75
N ASP A 250 -1.32 0.65 21.80
CA ASP A 250 -2.49 -0.23 21.70
C ASP A 250 -3.53 -0.12 22.85
N PRO A 251 -4.25 1.01 22.98
CA PRO A 251 -5.22 1.23 24.05
C PRO A 251 -6.40 0.23 24.02
N GLY A 252 -6.66 -0.43 22.89
CA GLY A 252 -7.74 -1.41 22.77
C GLY A 252 -7.44 -2.70 23.54
N ALA A 253 -6.19 -3.19 23.50
CA ALA A 253 -5.77 -4.35 24.27
C ALA A 253 -5.87 -4.12 25.78
N HIS A 254 -5.42 -2.94 26.24
CA HIS A 254 -5.52 -2.55 27.64
C HIS A 254 -6.96 -2.34 28.10
N LEU A 255 -7.83 -1.81 27.23
CA LEU A 255 -9.26 -1.70 27.52
C LEU A 255 -9.91 -3.08 27.69
N TYR A 256 -9.60 -4.03 26.80
CA TYR A 256 -10.10 -5.40 26.90
C TYR A 256 -9.66 -6.06 28.21
N ARG A 257 -8.36 -5.99 28.53
CA ARG A 257 -7.82 -6.60 29.75
C ARG A 257 -8.48 -6.04 31.00
N ARG A 258 -8.57 -4.71 31.13
CA ARG A 258 -9.22 -4.10 32.30
C ARG A 258 -10.71 -4.37 32.40
N TYR A 259 -11.39 -4.50 31.26
CA TYR A 259 -12.78 -4.95 31.24
C TYR A 259 -12.93 -6.39 31.77
N VAL A 260 -12.04 -7.31 31.36
CA VAL A 260 -12.03 -8.70 31.84
C VAL A 260 -11.76 -8.74 33.35
N GLU A 261 -10.74 -8.02 33.83
CA GLU A 261 -10.40 -7.97 35.27
C GLU A 261 -11.56 -7.40 36.12
N VAL A 262 -12.27 -6.38 35.61
CA VAL A 262 -13.50 -5.85 36.25
C VAL A 262 -14.64 -6.89 36.26
N ARG A 263 -14.78 -7.69 35.21
CA ARG A 263 -15.79 -8.76 35.18
C ARG A 263 -15.44 -9.89 36.13
N ASP A 264 -14.17 -10.28 36.20
CA ASP A 264 -13.68 -11.33 37.09
C ASP A 264 -13.78 -10.92 38.56
N SER A 265 -13.49 -9.66 38.91
CA SER A 265 -13.65 -9.17 40.28
C SER A 265 -15.12 -9.21 40.73
N LEU A 266 -16.05 -8.86 39.85
CA LEU A 266 -17.49 -8.93 40.14
C LEU A 266 -18.04 -10.35 40.22
N LEU A 267 -17.38 -11.33 39.59
CA LEU A 267 -17.72 -12.75 39.74
C LEU A 267 -17.26 -13.30 41.09
N LEU A 268 -16.10 -12.83 41.58
CA LEU A 268 -15.54 -13.24 42.87
C LEU A 268 -16.25 -12.58 44.06
N ASP A 269 -16.67 -11.32 43.90
CA ASP A 269 -17.44 -10.59 44.93
C ASP A 269 -18.71 -9.94 44.34
N PRO A 270 -19.81 -10.71 44.22
CA PRO A 270 -21.08 -10.22 43.66
C PRO A 270 -21.76 -9.14 44.52
N GLY A 271 -21.32 -8.97 45.78
CA GLY A 271 -21.90 -8.04 46.75
C GLY A 271 -21.42 -6.60 46.59
N GLN A 272 -20.43 -6.35 45.72
CA GLN A 272 -19.87 -5.01 45.55
C GLN A 272 -20.89 -4.01 45.03
N TYR A 273 -20.96 -2.86 45.70
CA TYR A 273 -21.85 -1.79 45.31
C TYR A 273 -21.40 -1.16 43.99
N LEU A 274 -22.26 -1.28 42.98
CA LEU A 274 -22.12 -0.59 41.70
C LEU A 274 -23.20 0.46 41.54
N THR A 275 -22.80 1.68 41.21
CA THR A 275 -23.74 2.71 40.78
C THR A 275 -24.34 2.36 39.41
N GLN A 276 -25.47 2.97 39.06
CA GLN A 276 -26.07 2.81 37.74
C GLN A 276 -25.12 3.28 36.62
N ALA A 277 -24.37 4.37 36.86
CA ALA A 277 -23.40 4.92 35.92
C ALA A 277 -22.25 3.94 35.63
N GLU A 278 -21.77 3.22 36.65
CA GLU A 278 -20.70 2.24 36.50
C GLU A 278 -21.14 0.99 35.75
N ARG A 279 -22.38 0.52 35.98
CA ARG A 279 -22.96 -0.57 35.17
C ARG A 279 -23.08 -0.18 33.71
N ILE A 280 -23.53 1.04 33.43
CA ILE A 280 -23.61 1.55 32.05
C ILE A 280 -22.21 1.61 31.43
N LEU A 281 -21.20 2.05 32.18
CA LEU A 281 -19.82 2.12 31.71
C LEU A 281 -19.24 0.74 31.39
N ILE A 282 -19.45 -0.26 32.26
CA ILE A 282 -19.02 -1.65 32.03
C ILE A 282 -19.69 -2.21 30.77
N ASN A 283 -21.02 -2.04 30.64
CA ASN A 283 -21.76 -2.51 29.47
C ASN A 283 -21.29 -1.80 28.19
N THR A 284 -20.99 -0.49 28.26
CA THR A 284 -20.46 0.27 27.11
C THR A 284 -19.08 -0.22 26.70
N ALA A 285 -18.22 -0.55 27.67
CA ALA A 285 -16.91 -1.13 27.39
C ALA A 285 -17.04 -2.54 26.79
N GLU A 286 -17.93 -3.37 27.33
CA GLU A 286 -18.25 -4.70 26.82
C GLU A 286 -18.73 -4.68 25.37
N ASP A 287 -19.74 -3.86 25.08
CA ASP A 287 -20.30 -3.72 23.74
C ASP A 287 -19.24 -3.21 22.75
N HIS A 288 -18.40 -2.27 23.18
CA HIS A 288 -17.33 -1.72 22.35
C HIS A 288 -16.21 -2.73 22.08
N VAL A 289 -15.84 -3.55 23.07
CA VAL A 289 -14.83 -4.61 22.90
C VAL A 289 -15.38 -5.80 22.11
N ARG A 290 -16.65 -6.18 22.32
CA ARG A 290 -17.36 -7.19 21.51
C ARG A 290 -17.56 -6.77 20.06
N ALA A 291 -17.70 -5.47 19.81
CA ALA A 291 -17.67 -4.89 18.47
C ALA A 291 -16.25 -4.82 17.87
N GLY A 292 -15.22 -5.20 18.64
CA GLY A 292 -13.83 -5.41 18.19
C GLY A 292 -13.72 -6.54 17.15
N PRO A 293 -12.65 -6.54 16.33
CA PRO A 293 -12.70 -7.07 14.96
C PRO A 293 -13.09 -8.54 14.96
N ALA A 294 -13.94 -8.92 13.99
CA ALA A 294 -14.08 -10.31 13.58
C ALA A 294 -12.68 -10.92 13.52
N THR A 295 -12.41 -11.82 14.45
CA THR A 295 -11.16 -12.53 14.59
C THR A 295 -10.83 -13.14 13.23
N VAL A 296 -9.67 -12.77 12.67
CA VAL A 296 -8.98 -13.70 11.77
C VAL A 296 -8.82 -14.97 12.60
N PRO A 297 -9.42 -16.11 12.22
CA PRO A 297 -9.29 -17.32 13.00
C PRO A 297 -7.80 -17.64 13.06
N PHE A 298 -7.24 -17.56 14.28
CA PHE A 298 -5.95 -18.11 14.59
C PHE A 298 -6.04 -19.60 14.25
N SER A 299 -5.57 -19.94 13.05
CA SER A 299 -5.32 -21.31 12.68
C SER A 299 -4.11 -21.71 13.49
N ALA A 300 -4.34 -22.30 14.66
CA ALA A 300 -3.28 -22.94 15.41
C ALA A 300 -2.52 -23.86 14.44
N PRO A 301 -1.18 -23.85 14.43
CA PRO A 301 -0.44 -24.85 13.69
C PRO A 301 -0.85 -26.22 14.26
N LEU A 302 -1.51 -27.03 13.43
CA LEU A 302 -1.77 -28.43 13.76
C LEU A 302 -0.44 -29.07 14.10
N ALA A 303 -0.28 -29.39 15.38
CA ALA A 303 0.83 -30.16 15.88
C ALA A 303 0.94 -31.47 15.09
N SER A 304 2.17 -31.78 14.75
CA SER A 304 2.71 -33.07 14.30
C SER A 304 1.82 -34.29 14.57
N SER A 305 1.42 -34.98 13.48
CA SER A 305 1.28 -36.44 13.55
C SER A 305 2.59 -37.04 13.07
N GLU A 306 3.51 -37.24 14.02
CA GLU A 306 4.48 -38.32 13.93
C GLU A 306 3.70 -39.61 13.69
N THR A 307 4.00 -40.29 12.58
CA THR A 307 3.51 -41.64 12.32
C THR A 307 4.55 -42.61 12.90
N PRO A 308 4.24 -43.40 13.94
CA PRO A 308 5.16 -44.40 14.44
C PRO A 308 5.12 -45.66 13.56
N ASP A 309 6.29 -46.18 13.28
CA ASP A 309 6.66 -47.57 12.99
C ASP A 309 5.61 -48.50 12.38
N ARG A 310 5.82 -48.83 11.10
CA ARG A 310 5.36 -50.12 10.55
C ARG A 310 6.49 -51.14 10.67
N ILE A 311 6.38 -51.91 11.74
CA ILE A 311 7.05 -53.18 12.02
C ILE A 311 7.08 -54.05 10.75
N ALA A 312 8.28 -54.29 10.24
CA ALA A 312 8.55 -55.37 9.30
C ALA A 312 8.86 -56.64 10.11
N HIS A 313 7.90 -57.55 10.17
CA HIS A 313 8.11 -58.93 10.61
C HIS A 313 7.42 -59.89 9.65
N ARG A 314 8.24 -60.77 9.05
CA ARG A 314 7.97 -62.17 8.67
C ARG A 314 6.93 -62.42 7.55
N ASP A 315 7.12 -63.34 6.61
CA ASP A 315 8.03 -64.47 6.41
C ASP A 315 8.28 -64.64 4.90
#